data_AF-A0A527E7N3-F1
#
_entry.id   AF-A0A527E7N3-F1
#
_cell.length_a   1.000
_cell.length_b   1.000
_cell.length_c   1.000
_cell.angle_alpha   90.00
_cell.angle_beta   90.00
_cell.angle_gamma   90.00
#
_symmetry.space_group_name_H-M   'P 1'
#
loop_
_entity.id
_entity.type
_entity.pdbx_description
1 polymer ?
#
loop_
_entity_poly.entity_id
_entity_poly.type
_entity_poly.pdbx_seq_one_letter_code
_entity_poly.pdbx_strand_id
1 'polypeptide(L)'
;MAEKPVDSLSESEAEAELKRLAEEIAEHDRRYHTEDAPVITDAEYDALARRNLAIEERFPALVREDSPSLRVGAAPAEGFTKVRHAVPMLSLAKAYT
;
A
#
# COMPACT_ATOMS: atom_id res chain seq x y z
N MET A 1 22.11 4.46 -3.94
CA MET A 1 22.43 5.91 -4.06
C MET A 1 22.06 6.54 -2.73
N ALA A 2 22.91 7.35 -2.12
CA ALA A 2 22.58 7.97 -0.84
C ALA A 2 21.50 9.04 -1.08
N GLU A 3 20.25 8.66 -0.88
CA GLU A 3 19.12 9.58 -0.95
C GLU A 3 19.30 10.71 0.07
N LYS A 4 18.99 11.93 -0.35
CA LYS A 4 19.00 13.09 0.56
C LYS A 4 18.07 12.80 1.75
N PRO A 5 18.49 13.12 2.99
CA PRO A 5 17.62 13.08 4.14
C PRO A 5 16.36 13.92 3.91
N VAL A 6 15.21 13.43 4.37
CA VAL A 6 13.90 14.11 4.20
C VAL A 6 13.95 15.55 4.73
N ASP A 7 14.69 15.78 5.82
CA ASP A 7 14.88 17.09 6.45
C ASP A 7 15.57 18.13 5.55
N SER A 8 16.27 17.68 4.51
CA SER A 8 17.05 18.51 3.60
C SER A 8 16.43 18.69 2.21
N LEU A 9 15.23 18.12 1.98
CA LEU A 9 14.54 18.24 0.70
C LEU A 9 13.92 19.63 0.54
N SER A 10 13.99 20.18 -0.68
CA SER A 10 13.12 21.29 -1.10
C SER A 10 11.75 20.77 -1.54
N GLU A 11 10.73 21.64 -1.63
CA GLU A 11 9.38 21.26 -2.08
C GLU A 11 9.38 20.58 -3.46
N SER A 12 10.17 21.11 -4.40
CA SER A 12 10.28 20.53 -5.74
C SER A 12 10.94 19.14 -5.74
N GLU A 13 11.94 18.93 -4.88
CA GLU A 13 12.58 17.62 -4.72
C GLU A 13 11.66 16.63 -3.98
N ALA A 14 10.91 17.10 -2.99
CA ALA A 14 9.93 16.30 -2.26
C ALA A 14 8.80 15.84 -3.20
N GLU A 15 8.29 16.71 -4.07
CA GLU A 15 7.27 16.34 -5.06
C GLU A 15 7.77 15.27 -6.04
N ALA A 16 8.99 15.45 -6.57
CA ALA A 16 9.60 14.48 -7.48
C ALA A 16 9.83 13.12 -6.78
N GLU A 17 10.25 13.15 -5.52
CA GLU A 17 10.50 11.95 -4.73
C GLU A 17 9.21 11.22 -4.36
N LEU A 18 8.16 11.94 -3.95
CA LEU A 18 6.83 11.37 -3.70
C LEU A 18 6.27 10.67 -4.94
N LYS A 19 6.44 11.29 -6.12
CA LYS A 19 6.02 10.67 -7.37
C LYS A 19 6.77 9.36 -7.63
N ARG A 20 8.10 9.36 -7.46
CA ARG A 20 8.92 8.16 -7.64
C ARG A 20 8.52 7.04 -6.67
N LEU A 21 8.37 7.38 -5.39
CA LEU A 21 7.98 6.42 -4.35
C LEU A 21 6.59 5.84 -4.61
N ALA A 22 5.63 6.66 -5.04
CA ALA A 22 4.29 6.18 -5.38
C ALA A 22 4.29 5.19 -6.56
N GLU A 23 5.09 5.46 -7.60
CA GLU A 23 5.25 4.56 -8.75
C GLU A 23 5.94 3.24 -8.34
N GLU A 24 6.99 3.33 -7.54
CA GLU A 24 7.76 2.17 -7.06
C GLU A 24 6.92 1.27 -6.14
N ILE A 25 6.23 1.85 -5.16
CA ILE A 25 5.32 1.12 -4.27
C ILE A 25 4.18 0.48 -5.08
N ALA A 26 3.57 1.20 -6.02
CA ALA A 26 2.50 0.65 -6.85
C ALA A 26 2.97 -0.52 -7.72
N GLU A 27 4.20 -0.50 -8.20
CA GLU A 27 4.79 -1.62 -8.95
C GLU A 27 5.04 -2.83 -8.05
N HIS A 28 5.56 -2.62 -6.83
CA HIS A 28 5.73 -3.69 -5.86
C HIS A 28 4.40 -4.30 -5.41
N ASP A 29 3.37 -3.48 -5.16
CA ASP A 29 2.01 -3.95 -4.87
C ASP A 29 1.48 -4.84 -6.00
N ARG A 30 1.69 -4.41 -7.26
CA ARG A 30 1.24 -5.16 -8.45
C ARG A 30 1.90 -6.55 -8.50
N ARG A 31 3.22 -6.60 -8.32
CA ARG A 31 4.00 -7.84 -8.37
C ARG A 31 3.68 -8.78 -7.21
N TYR A 32 3.46 -8.22 -6.02
CA TYR A 32 3.10 -8.97 -4.83
C TYR A 32 1.70 -9.60 -4.96
N HIS A 33 0.70 -8.83 -5.42
CA HIS A 33 -0.69 -9.29 -5.43
C HIS A 33 -1.15 -9.97 -6.72
N THR A 34 -0.55 -9.66 -7.87
CA THR A 34 -1.01 -10.15 -9.17
C THR A 34 -0.11 -11.23 -9.74
N GLU A 35 1.20 -11.08 -9.58
CA GLU A 35 2.20 -11.91 -10.28
C GLU A 35 2.83 -12.98 -9.39
N ASP A 36 2.55 -12.96 -8.08
CA ASP A 36 3.13 -13.86 -7.06
C ASP A 36 4.68 -13.88 -7.12
N ALA A 37 5.27 -12.74 -7.52
CA ALA A 37 6.69 -12.57 -7.81
C ALA A 37 7.27 -11.34 -7.07
N PRO A 38 7.29 -11.35 -5.72
CA PRO A 38 7.83 -10.24 -4.94
C PRO A 38 9.33 -10.05 -5.26
N VAL A 39 9.68 -8.82 -5.61
CA VAL A 39 11.05 -8.43 -5.99
C VAL A 39 11.84 -7.91 -4.79
N ILE A 40 11.13 -7.41 -3.78
CA ILE A 40 11.68 -6.83 -2.57
C ILE A 40 11.10 -7.56 -1.36
N THR A 41 11.87 -7.54 -0.27
CA THR A 41 11.45 -8.02 1.04
C THR A 41 10.48 -7.05 1.70
N ASP A 42 9.68 -7.55 2.65
CA ASP A 42 8.77 -6.72 3.44
C ASP A 42 9.50 -5.54 4.12
N ALA A 43 10.73 -5.75 4.59
CA ALA A 43 11.53 -4.72 5.24
C ALA A 43 11.92 -3.58 4.28
N GLU A 44 12.18 -3.89 3.02
CA GLU A 44 12.46 -2.91 1.97
C GLU A 44 11.19 -2.16 1.58
N TYR A 45 10.06 -2.85 1.46
CA TYR A 45 8.76 -2.22 1.22
C TYR A 45 8.41 -1.23 2.34
N ASP A 46 8.55 -1.66 3.60
CA ASP A 46 8.30 -0.81 4.75
C ASP A 46 9.24 0.41 4.79
N ALA A 47 10.47 0.29 4.27
CA ALA A 47 11.38 1.42 4.17
C ALA A 47 10.89 2.46 3.16
N LEU A 48 10.39 2.02 1.99
CA LEU A 48 9.77 2.89 1.00
C LEU A 48 8.53 3.59 1.56
N ALA A 49 7.65 2.83 2.23
CA ALA A 49 6.44 3.36 2.84
C ALA A 49 6.73 4.39 3.94
N ARG A 50 7.69 4.09 4.84
CA ARG A 50 8.12 5.04 5.89
C ARG A 50 8.71 6.32 5.30
N ARG A 51 9.49 6.20 4.22
CA ARG A 51 10.07 7.38 3.54
C ARG A 51 8.97 8.25 2.92
N ASN A 52 8.00 7.63 2.23
CA ASN A 52 6.86 8.35 1.67
C ASN A 52 6.10 9.13 2.75
N LEU A 53 5.78 8.45 3.86
CA LEU A 53 5.09 9.08 4.99
C LEU A 53 5.89 10.25 5.59
N ALA A 54 7.19 10.10 5.79
CA ALA A 54 8.04 11.16 6.34
C ALA A 54 8.04 12.42 5.44
N ILE A 55 8.03 12.24 4.12
CA ILE A 55 7.96 13.36 3.17
C ILE A 55 6.57 14.02 3.22
N GLU A 56 5.50 13.23 3.30
CA GLU A 56 4.13 13.75 3.42
C GLU A 56 3.89 14.52 4.73
N GLU A 57 4.43 14.02 5.85
CA GLU A 57 4.39 14.71 7.14
C GLU A 57 5.11 16.06 7.08
N ARG A 58 6.23 16.13 6.34
CA ARG A 58 7.00 17.36 6.18
C ARG A 58 6.35 18.35 5.21
N PHE A 59 5.71 17.84 4.16
CA PHE A 59 5.06 18.61 3.11
C PHE A 59 3.58 18.21 2.93
N PRO A 60 2.69 18.55 3.87
CA PRO A 60 1.27 18.15 3.80
C PRO A 60 0.55 18.68 2.55
N ALA A 61 1.03 19.77 1.96
CA ALA A 61 0.49 20.35 0.73
C ALA A 61 0.81 19.53 -0.53
N LEU A 62 1.76 18.60 -0.46
CA LEU A 62 2.20 17.75 -1.57
C LEU A 62 1.62 16.33 -1.50
N VAL A 63 0.77 16.03 -0.51
CA VAL A 63 0.09 14.73 -0.40
C VAL A 63 -0.76 14.52 -1.63
N ARG A 64 -0.50 13.43 -2.35
CA ARG A 64 -1.19 13.09 -3.60
C ARG A 64 -2.42 12.24 -3.30
N GLU A 65 -3.46 12.38 -4.13
CA GLU A 65 -4.68 11.56 -4.04
C GLU A 65 -4.40 10.06 -4.28
N ASP A 66 -3.39 9.73 -5.08
CA ASP A 66 -2.98 8.37 -5.38
C ASP A 66 -1.94 7.82 -4.38
N SER A 67 -1.67 8.55 -3.30
CA SER A 67 -0.64 8.18 -2.34
C SER A 67 -0.85 6.77 -1.76
N PRO A 68 0.21 5.95 -1.67
CA PRO A 68 0.13 4.67 -1.00
C PRO A 68 -0.26 4.78 0.48
N SER A 69 0.03 5.91 1.16
CA SER A 69 -0.36 6.11 2.56
C SER A 69 -1.88 6.18 2.75
N LEU A 70 -2.62 6.65 1.75
CA LEU A 70 -4.09 6.67 1.75
C LEU A 70 -4.72 5.30 1.49
N ARG A 71 -3.94 4.33 0.98
CA ARG A 71 -4.41 2.96 0.73
C ARG A 71 -4.30 2.08 1.97
N VAL A 72 -3.42 2.41 2.92
CA VAL A 72 -3.20 1.61 4.13
C VAL A 72 -4.34 1.85 5.12
N GLY A 73 -5.28 0.91 5.14
CA GLY A 73 -6.45 0.95 6.01
C GLY A 73 -7.60 1.70 5.37
N ALA A 74 -8.38 0.98 4.55
CA ALA A 74 -9.74 1.43 4.25
C ALA A 74 -10.46 1.73 5.57
N ALA A 75 -11.20 2.83 5.62
CA ALA A 75 -12.08 3.12 6.76
C ALA A 75 -12.91 1.85 7.06
N PRO A 76 -13.15 1.50 8.34
CA PRO A 76 -13.92 0.32 8.70
C PRO A 76 -15.23 0.32 7.91
N ALA A 77 -15.46 -0.73 7.12
CA ALA A 77 -16.67 -0.81 6.31
C ALA A 77 -17.89 -0.75 7.25
N GLU A 78 -18.71 0.29 7.11
CA GLU A 78 -19.97 0.37 7.84
C GLU A 78 -20.92 -0.70 7.28
N GLY A 79 -21.32 -1.64 8.13
CA GLY A 79 -22.51 -2.47 7.89
C GLY A 79 -22.32 -3.61 6.88
N PHE A 80 -21.69 -4.70 7.31
CA PHE A 80 -21.94 -6.00 6.70
C PHE A 80 -23.34 -6.48 7.09
N THR A 81 -24.32 -6.29 6.20
CA THR A 81 -25.67 -6.86 6.39
C THR A 81 -25.68 -8.34 6.02
N LYS A 82 -26.41 -9.16 6.78
CA LYS A 82 -26.58 -10.58 6.44
C LYS A 82 -27.33 -10.72 5.12
N VAL A 83 -26.68 -11.34 4.13
CA VAL A 83 -27.32 -11.75 2.87
C VAL A 83 -27.66 -13.22 2.96
N ARG A 84 -28.91 -13.57 2.62
CA ARG A 84 -29.34 -14.97 2.54
C ARG A 84 -28.97 -15.53 1.17
N HIS A 85 -28.19 -16.60 1.13
CA HIS A 85 -27.90 -17.32 -0.11
C HIS A 85 -29.21 -17.90 -0.70
N ALA A 86 -29.43 -17.69 -2.00
CA ALA A 86 -30.61 -18.20 -2.70
C ALA A 86 -30.64 -19.74 -2.79
N VAL A 87 -29.47 -20.36 -2.76
CA VAL A 87 -29.28 -21.81 -2.70
C VAL A 87 -28.38 -22.12 -1.51
N PRO A 88 -28.63 -23.20 -0.74
CA PRO A 88 -27.75 -23.59 0.36
C PRO A 88 -26.31 -23.82 -0.12
N MET A 89 -25.34 -23.21 0.56
CA MET A 89 -23.92 -23.55 0.38
C MET A 89 -23.66 -24.85 1.13
N LEU A 90 -23.54 -25.95 0.41
CA LEU A 90 -23.23 -27.26 0.99
C LEU A 90 -21.76 -27.33 1.39
N SER A 91 -21.49 -27.83 2.58
CA SER A 91 -20.12 -28.13 3.03
C SER A 91 -19.67 -29.48 2.49
N LEU A 92 -18.37 -29.61 2.20
CA LEU A 92 -17.77 -30.89 1.83
C LEU A 92 -17.74 -31.84 3.04
N ALA A 93 -18.05 -33.12 2.79
CA ALA A 93 -17.90 -34.16 3.80
C ALA A 93 -16.41 -34.44 4.05
N LYS A 94 -16.01 -34.55 5.32
CA LYS A 94 -14.66 -35.03 5.67
C LYS A 94 -14.57 -36.54 5.45
N ALA A 95 -13.47 -37.00 4.86
CA ALA A 95 -13.09 -38.40 4.81
C ALA A 95 -11.99 -38.68 5.85
N TYR A 96 -12.12 -39.78 6.58
CA TYR A 96 -11.12 -40.29 7.54
C TYR A 96 -10.78 -41.73 7.15
N THR A 97 -9.53 -42.14 7.36
CA THR A 97 -9.04 -43.53 7.27
C THR A 97 -8.48 -43.95 8.61
#